data_AF-A0A9D3Y8I5-F1
#
_entry.id   AF-A0A9D3Y8I5-F1
#
_cell.length_a   1.000
_cell.length_b   1.000
_cell.length_c   1.000
_cell.angle_alpha   90.00
_cell.angle_beta   90.00
_cell.angle_gamma   90.00
#
_symmetry.space_group_name_H-M   'P 1'
#
loop_
_entity.id
_entity.type
_entity.pdbx_description
1 polymer ?
#
loop_
_entity_poly.entity_id
_entity_poly.type
_entity_poly.pdbx_seq_one_letter_code
_entity_poly.pdbx_strand_id
1 'polypeptide(L)'
;MQDKHKRSRNIKNLQIPKVDEQIWRQLRPKTKAYDYAIQKCQQEIATALVPSIKALQLLKEKEPNVQQLREFVGDIFKSLANTITTTNQTRMDKITRDLLPTYKPICEYTPSATHLFGDRLQKKLNKLTEQKTQLTTIKSTTTSRGHF
;
A
#
# COMPACT_ATOMS: atom_id res chain seq x y z
N MET A 1 10.71 -6.20 33.48
CA MET A 1 10.00 -7.25 32.73
C MET A 1 9.27 -6.64 31.54
N GLN A 2 9.90 -6.56 30.36
CA GLN A 2 9.25 -6.06 29.14
C GLN A 2 9.78 -6.84 27.94
N ASP A 3 9.10 -7.93 27.57
CA ASP A 3 9.31 -8.58 26.27
C ASP A 3 8.03 -9.32 25.82
N LYS A 4 6.85 -8.70 26.02
CA LYS A 4 5.56 -9.40 25.84
C LYS A 4 5.02 -9.45 24.41
N HIS A 5 5.57 -8.74 23.44
CA HIS A 5 5.00 -8.70 22.08
C HIS A 5 6.04 -8.77 20.96
N LYS A 6 7.01 -9.71 21.03
CA LYS A 6 7.76 -10.09 19.83
C LYS A 6 6.78 -10.58 18.77
N ARG A 7 6.59 -9.79 17.70
CA ARG A 7 5.86 -10.17 16.49
C ARG A 7 6.26 -11.58 16.12
N SER A 8 5.30 -12.52 16.10
CA SER A 8 5.60 -13.88 15.69
C SER A 8 6.13 -13.85 14.26
N ARG A 9 7.18 -14.64 14.00
CA ARG A 9 7.98 -14.66 12.76
C ARG A 9 7.14 -14.91 11.49
N ASN A 10 5.88 -15.36 11.65
CA ASN A 10 4.93 -15.65 10.58
C ASN A 10 4.02 -14.45 10.19
N ILE A 11 4.05 -13.32 10.90
CA ILE A 11 3.31 -12.09 10.54
C ILE A 11 4.19 -11.19 9.64
N LYS A 12 5.06 -11.78 8.81
CA LYS A 12 5.78 -11.01 7.80
C LYS A 12 4.85 -10.49 6.69
N ASN A 13 3.69 -11.13 6.53
CA ASN A 13 2.74 -10.84 5.46
C ASN A 13 1.60 -9.89 5.85
N LEU A 14 1.47 -9.54 7.14
CA LEU A 14 0.52 -8.53 7.60
C LEU A 14 1.22 -7.17 7.77
N GLN A 15 2.00 -6.80 6.76
CA GLN A 15 2.62 -5.48 6.69
C GLN A 15 1.65 -4.53 5.99
N ILE A 16 1.44 -3.37 6.60
CA ILE A 16 0.68 -2.30 5.97
C ILE A 16 1.60 -1.61 4.96
N PRO A 17 1.22 -1.51 3.67
CA PRO A 17 2.06 -0.92 2.67
C PRO A 17 2.31 0.56 3.00
N LYS A 18 3.58 0.95 2.92
CA LYS A 18 4.02 2.32 3.09
C LYS A 18 3.96 3.05 1.75
N VAL A 19 3.82 4.35 1.81
CA VAL A 19 4.02 5.18 0.61
C VAL A 19 5.49 5.08 0.20
N ASP A 20 5.74 4.86 -1.08
CA ASP A 20 7.06 4.85 -1.68
C ASP A 20 7.83 6.14 -1.34
N GLU A 21 9.09 6.02 -0.96
CA GLU A 21 9.88 7.16 -0.44
C GLU A 21 9.93 8.35 -1.42
N GLN A 22 9.97 8.06 -2.72
CA GLN A 22 10.00 9.06 -3.78
C GLN A 22 8.72 9.87 -3.85
N ILE A 23 7.57 9.20 -3.72
CA ILE A 23 6.26 9.84 -3.63
C ILE A 23 6.18 10.60 -2.30
N TRP A 24 6.58 9.95 -1.20
CA TRP A 24 6.53 10.53 0.14
C TRP A 24 7.26 11.89 0.21
N ARG A 25 8.43 12.03 -0.41
CA ARG A 25 9.19 13.29 -0.45
C ARG A 25 8.42 14.43 -1.14
N GLN A 26 7.55 14.13 -2.10
CA GLN A 26 6.77 15.10 -2.86
C GLN A 26 5.44 15.51 -2.21
N LEU A 27 4.99 14.81 -1.16
CA LEU A 27 3.68 15.06 -0.53
C LEU A 27 3.70 16.26 0.41
N ARG A 28 2.59 16.99 0.42
CA ARG A 28 2.34 18.07 1.39
C ARG A 28 2.23 17.49 2.81
N PRO A 29 2.63 18.26 3.86
CA PRO A 29 2.54 17.80 5.25
C PRO A 29 1.14 17.30 5.65
N LYS A 30 0.09 17.96 5.16
CA LYS A 30 -1.31 17.57 5.40
C LYS A 30 -1.63 16.16 4.88
N THR A 31 -1.12 15.81 3.71
CA THR A 31 -1.33 14.50 3.08
C THR A 31 -0.52 13.42 3.79
N LYS A 32 0.71 13.73 4.19
CA LYS A 32 1.54 12.85 5.04
C LYS A 32 0.87 12.53 6.36
N ALA A 33 0.34 13.54 7.05
CA ALA A 33 -0.37 13.36 8.32
C ALA A 33 -1.62 12.50 8.17
N TYR A 34 -2.41 12.72 7.10
CA TYR A 34 -3.56 11.89 6.77
C TYR A 34 -3.16 10.43 6.52
N ASP A 35 -2.17 10.20 5.65
CA ASP A 35 -1.72 8.85 5.31
C ASP A 35 -1.15 8.13 6.54
N TYR A 36 -0.37 8.83 7.38
CA TYR A 36 0.15 8.29 8.63
C TYR A 36 -0.96 7.88 9.61
N ALA A 37 -2.00 8.69 9.76
CA ALA A 37 -3.14 8.37 10.62
C ALA A 37 -3.84 7.09 10.14
N ILE A 38 -4.07 6.95 8.84
CA ILE A 38 -4.69 5.75 8.27
C ILE A 38 -3.78 4.53 8.44
N GLN A 39 -2.48 4.65 8.16
CA GLN A 39 -1.51 3.56 8.37
C GLN A 39 -1.52 3.08 9.83
N LYS A 40 -1.59 4.01 10.79
CA LYS A 40 -1.66 3.67 12.22
C LYS A 40 -2.92 2.88 12.55
N CYS A 41 -4.09 3.30 12.06
CA CYS A 41 -5.33 2.56 12.23
C CYS A 41 -5.23 1.14 11.64
N GLN A 42 -4.71 1.01 10.42
CA GLN A 42 -4.51 -0.30 9.78
C GLN A 42 -3.56 -1.19 10.62
N GLN A 43 -2.51 -0.61 11.22
CA GLN A 43 -1.56 -1.32 12.05
C GLN A 43 -2.15 -1.79 13.38
N GLU A 44 -3.02 -1.00 14.00
CA GLU A 44 -3.74 -1.37 15.23
C GLU A 44 -4.72 -2.53 14.97
N ILE A 45 -5.49 -2.45 13.88
CA ILE A 45 -6.40 -3.52 13.44
C ILE A 45 -5.61 -4.82 13.20
N ALA A 46 -4.52 -4.73 12.43
CA ALA A 46 -3.63 -5.87 12.17
C ALA A 46 -3.07 -6.51 13.45
N THR A 47 -2.75 -5.68 14.45
CA THR A 47 -2.23 -6.14 15.74
C THR A 47 -3.30 -6.85 16.57
N ALA A 48 -4.54 -6.36 16.55
CA ALA A 48 -5.66 -6.94 17.28
C ALA A 48 -6.09 -8.31 16.74
N LEU A 49 -5.88 -8.59 15.44
CA LEU A 49 -6.26 -9.87 14.84
C LEU A 49 -5.45 -11.06 15.33
N VAL A 50 -4.17 -10.84 15.63
CA VAL A 50 -3.24 -11.88 16.07
C VAL A 50 -3.71 -12.59 17.34
N PRO A 51 -4.03 -11.89 18.45
CA PRO A 51 -4.57 -12.53 19.64
C PRO A 51 -5.96 -13.14 19.40
N SER A 52 -6.81 -12.57 18.54
CA SER A 52 -8.12 -13.15 18.21
C SER A 52 -7.98 -14.54 17.57
N ILE A 53 -7.03 -14.73 16.65
CA ILE A 53 -6.74 -16.06 16.06
C ILE A 53 -6.26 -17.03 17.14
N LYS A 54 -5.36 -16.58 18.02
CA LYS A 54 -4.82 -17.43 19.09
C LYS A 54 -5.92 -17.84 20.06
N ALA A 55 -6.84 -16.95 20.41
CA ALA A 55 -7.97 -17.26 21.28
C ALA A 55 -8.85 -18.36 20.69
N LEU A 56 -9.07 -18.35 19.37
CA LEU A 56 -9.84 -19.38 18.68
C LEU A 56 -9.14 -20.73 18.61
N GLN A 57 -7.81 -20.73 18.49
CA GLN A 57 -7.00 -21.95 18.50
C GLN A 57 -7.05 -22.67 19.86
N LEU A 58 -7.36 -21.95 20.94
CA LEU A 58 -7.52 -22.53 22.28
C LEU A 58 -8.88 -23.23 22.48
N LEU A 59 -9.83 -23.03 21.57
CA LEU A 59 -11.13 -23.70 21.64
C LEU A 59 -11.00 -25.15 21.20
N LYS A 60 -11.53 -26.06 22.01
CA LYS A 60 -11.52 -27.50 21.72
C LYS A 60 -12.56 -27.81 20.65
N GLU A 61 -12.21 -28.67 19.68
CA GLU A 61 -13.09 -29.02 18.55
C GLU A 61 -14.42 -29.66 18.95
N LYS A 62 -14.51 -30.15 20.19
CA LYS A 62 -15.72 -30.77 20.75
C LYS A 62 -16.71 -29.76 21.35
N GLU A 63 -16.34 -28.48 21.46
CA GLU A 63 -17.28 -27.47 21.95
C GLU A 63 -18.38 -27.25 20.90
N PRO A 64 -19.67 -27.25 21.31
CA PRO A 64 -20.74 -26.90 20.41
C PRO A 64 -20.48 -25.49 19.87
N ASN A 65 -20.59 -25.32 18.55
CA ASN A 65 -20.38 -24.06 17.82
C ASN A 65 -18.94 -23.68 17.43
N VAL A 66 -17.91 -24.50 17.69
CA VAL A 66 -16.53 -24.18 17.23
C VAL A 66 -16.45 -24.04 15.72
N GLN A 67 -17.19 -24.88 14.99
CA GLN A 67 -17.21 -24.83 13.53
C GLN A 67 -17.80 -23.50 13.02
N GLN A 68 -18.97 -23.11 13.51
CA GLN A 68 -19.59 -21.81 13.18
C GLN A 68 -18.69 -20.63 13.58
N LEU A 69 -18.02 -20.72 14.72
CA LEU A 69 -17.11 -19.67 15.16
C LEU A 69 -15.87 -19.57 14.26
N ARG A 70 -15.32 -20.69 13.79
CA ARG A 70 -14.25 -20.71 12.78
C ARG A 70 -14.71 -20.05 11.48
N GLU A 71 -15.95 -20.29 11.06
CA GLU A 71 -16.55 -19.68 9.86
C GLU A 71 -16.70 -18.16 10.02
N PHE A 72 -17.29 -17.69 11.12
CA PHE A 72 -17.42 -16.25 11.39
C PHE A 72 -16.06 -15.54 11.42
N VAL A 73 -15.04 -16.21 11.95
CA VAL A 73 -13.69 -15.65 11.97
C VAL A 73 -13.11 -15.60 10.56
N GLY A 74 -13.32 -16.65 9.76
CA GLY A 74 -12.97 -16.64 8.34
C GLY A 74 -13.60 -15.45 7.61
N ASP A 75 -14.87 -15.15 7.89
CA ASP A 75 -15.57 -14.01 7.29
C ASP A 75 -15.06 -12.66 7.80
N ILE A 76 -14.70 -12.55 9.09
CA ILE A 76 -14.01 -11.37 9.64
C ILE A 76 -12.70 -11.13 8.87
N PHE A 77 -11.90 -12.18 8.60
CA PHE A 77 -10.67 -12.04 7.82
C PHE A 77 -10.90 -11.58 6.39
N LYS A 78 -11.90 -12.15 5.70
CA LYS A 78 -12.27 -11.70 4.34
C LYS A 78 -12.69 -10.24 4.34
N SER A 79 -13.56 -9.84 5.27
CA SER A 79 -14.03 -8.46 5.40
C SER A 79 -12.89 -7.48 5.68
N LEU A 80 -11.95 -7.87 6.53
CA LEU A 80 -10.77 -7.06 6.84
C LEU A 80 -9.79 -6.97 5.66
N ALA A 81 -9.58 -8.05 4.91
CA ALA A 81 -8.78 -8.03 3.70
C ALA A 81 -9.36 -7.06 2.66
N ASN A 82 -10.70 -7.07 2.49
CA ASN A 82 -11.40 -6.12 1.64
C ASN A 82 -11.24 -4.69 2.15
N THR A 83 -11.40 -4.47 3.46
CA THR A 83 -11.24 -3.15 4.08
C THR A 83 -9.82 -2.60 3.90
N ILE A 84 -8.78 -3.42 4.06
CA ILE A 84 -7.39 -3.05 3.81
C ILE A 84 -7.21 -2.64 2.34
N THR A 85 -7.77 -3.41 1.40
CA THR A 85 -7.69 -3.13 -0.04
C THR A 85 -8.36 -1.79 -0.39
N THR A 86 -9.60 -1.57 0.04
CA THR A 86 -10.33 -0.32 -0.18
C THR A 86 -9.66 0.88 0.51
N THR A 87 -9.10 0.67 1.70
CA THR A 87 -8.35 1.71 2.41
C THR A 87 -7.09 2.09 1.64
N ASN A 88 -6.36 1.12 1.11
CA ASN A 88 -5.16 1.37 0.31
C ASN A 88 -5.52 2.14 -0.97
N GLN A 89 -6.61 1.79 -1.65
CA GLN A 89 -7.11 2.56 -2.81
C GLN A 89 -7.46 4.00 -2.42
N THR A 90 -8.15 4.20 -1.29
CA THR A 90 -8.50 5.54 -0.80
C THR A 90 -7.26 6.38 -0.48
N ARG A 91 -6.25 5.77 0.16
CA ARG A 91 -4.95 6.41 0.43
C ARG A 91 -4.28 6.82 -0.88
N MET A 92 -4.24 5.91 -1.86
CA MET A 92 -3.67 6.18 -3.18
C MET A 92 -4.38 7.32 -3.90
N ASP A 93 -5.70 7.33 -3.96
CA ASP A 93 -6.46 8.38 -4.63
C ASP A 93 -6.14 9.76 -4.06
N LYS A 94 -6.07 9.84 -2.72
CA LYS A 94 -5.76 11.09 -2.04
C LYS A 94 -4.31 11.54 -2.28
N ILE A 95 -3.38 10.60 -2.28
CA ILE A 95 -1.97 10.85 -2.60
C ILE A 95 -1.82 11.30 -4.06
N THR A 96 -2.44 10.60 -5.02
CA THR A 96 -2.38 10.92 -6.45
C THR A 96 -2.96 12.30 -6.75
N ARG A 97 -3.99 12.74 -6.03
CA ARG A 97 -4.53 14.11 -6.14
C ARG A 97 -3.57 15.17 -5.61
N ASP A 98 -2.73 14.82 -4.64
CA ASP A 98 -1.75 15.72 -4.03
C ASP A 98 -0.46 15.88 -4.83
N LEU A 99 -0.17 14.90 -5.68
CA LEU A 99 1.05 14.85 -6.48
C LEU A 99 1.00 15.78 -7.69
N LEU A 100 2.20 16.25 -8.07
CA LEU A 100 2.40 16.99 -9.32
C LEU A 100 1.95 16.15 -10.52
N PRO A 101 1.40 16.76 -11.59
CA PRO A 101 0.88 16.04 -12.75
C PRO A 101 1.87 15.04 -13.37
N THR A 102 3.17 15.32 -13.30
CA THR A 102 4.25 14.46 -13.82
C THR A 102 4.35 13.10 -13.11
N TYR A 103 3.89 13.01 -11.85
CA TYR A 103 3.92 11.77 -11.07
C TYR A 103 2.61 10.97 -11.14
N LYS A 104 1.52 11.56 -11.66
CA LYS A 104 0.23 10.85 -11.77
C LYS A 104 0.29 9.60 -12.68
N PRO A 105 1.00 9.61 -13.83
CA PRO A 105 1.08 8.44 -14.71
C PRO A 105 1.78 7.21 -14.10
N ILE A 106 2.58 7.39 -13.04
CA ILE A 106 3.25 6.27 -12.36
C ILE A 106 2.49 5.75 -11.13
N CYS A 107 1.42 6.43 -10.74
CA CYS A 107 0.61 6.13 -9.57
C CYS A 107 -0.45 5.04 -9.82
N GLU A 108 -0.14 4.04 -10.64
CA GLU A 108 -1.03 2.90 -10.88
C GLU A 108 -1.00 1.93 -9.71
N TYR A 109 -2.17 1.43 -9.31
CA TYR A 109 -2.25 0.39 -8.29
C TYR A 109 -1.55 -0.88 -8.76
N THR A 110 -0.48 -1.22 -8.05
CA THR A 110 0.18 -2.51 -8.19
C THR A 110 0.13 -3.16 -6.81
N PRO A 111 -0.59 -4.27 -6.62
CA PRO A 111 -0.65 -4.93 -5.33
C PRO A 111 0.76 -5.24 -4.81
N SER A 112 1.16 -4.61 -3.70
CA SER A 112 2.40 -4.91 -2.99
C SER A 112 2.15 -4.91 -1.50
N ALA A 113 2.77 -5.88 -0.81
CA ALA A 113 2.72 -6.00 0.63
C ALA A 113 3.56 -4.93 1.36
N THR A 114 4.45 -4.26 0.63
CA THR A 114 5.45 -3.34 1.22
C THR A 114 5.26 -1.89 0.81
N HIS A 115 4.87 -1.64 -0.44
CA HIS A 115 4.73 -0.31 -1.01
C HIS A 115 3.36 -0.08 -1.63
N LEU A 116 2.79 1.11 -1.44
CA LEU A 116 1.43 1.44 -1.87
C LEU A 116 1.32 1.56 -3.40
N PHE A 117 2.37 2.03 -4.08
CA PHE A 117 2.43 2.12 -5.55
C PHE A 117 3.31 1.03 -6.19
N GLY A 118 3.81 0.10 -5.37
CA GLY A 118 4.56 -1.07 -5.77
C GLY A 118 6.05 -0.84 -6.03
N ASP A 119 6.83 -1.93 -5.89
CA ASP A 119 8.29 -1.92 -5.81
C ASP A 119 9.02 -1.50 -7.10
N ARG A 120 8.28 -1.20 -8.17
CA ARG A 120 8.82 -0.82 -9.49
C ARG A 120 8.65 0.67 -9.81
N LEU A 121 8.27 1.49 -8.83
CA LEU A 121 8.07 2.92 -9.03
C LEU A 121 9.29 3.61 -9.67
N GLN A 122 10.51 3.36 -9.19
CA GLN A 122 11.74 3.92 -9.77
C GLN A 122 11.92 3.53 -11.25
N LYS A 123 11.63 2.27 -11.60
CA LYS A 123 11.71 1.81 -12.99
C LYS A 123 10.69 2.51 -13.88
N LYS A 124 9.48 2.78 -13.37
CA LYS A 124 8.45 3.55 -14.08
C LYS A 124 8.88 5.02 -14.25
N LEU A 125 9.49 5.63 -13.24
CA LEU A 125 9.99 7.00 -13.28
C LEU A 125 11.14 7.18 -14.29
N ASN A 126 12.08 6.24 -14.32
CA ASN A 126 13.20 6.26 -15.29
C ASN A 126 12.68 6.17 -16.72
N LYS A 127 11.76 5.23 -17.00
CA LYS A 127 11.11 5.10 -18.32
C LYS A 127 10.40 6.38 -18.78
N LEU A 128 9.70 7.07 -17.87
CA LEU A 128 9.04 8.34 -18.19
C LEU A 128 10.04 9.47 -18.49
N THR A 129 11.14 9.51 -17.75
CA THR A 129 12.20 10.52 -17.98
C THR A 129 12.88 10.26 -19.33
N GLU A 130 13.22 9.00 -19.63
CA GLU A 130 13.79 8.59 -20.91
C GLU A 130 12.86 8.91 -22.09
N GLN A 131 11.56 8.61 -21.99
CA GLN A 131 10.57 8.94 -23.01
C GLN A 131 10.44 10.46 -23.22
N LYS A 132 10.47 11.25 -22.15
CA LYS A 132 10.38 12.71 -22.23
C LYS A 132 11.63 13.29 -22.90
N THR A 133 12.83 12.79 -22.58
CA THR A 133 14.08 13.19 -23.24
C THR A 133 14.04 12.87 -24.73
N GLN A 134 13.61 11.65 -25.11
CA GLN A 134 13.50 11.24 -26.52
C GLN A 134 12.52 12.11 -27.33
N LEU A 135 11.36 12.45 -26.75
CA LEU A 135 10.40 13.37 -27.39
C LEU A 135 10.96 14.78 -27.59
N THR A 136 11.80 15.25 -26.67
CA THR A 136 12.43 16.57 -26.76
C THR A 136 13.51 16.59 -27.84
N THR A 137 14.30 15.52 -27.93
CA THR A 137 15.31 15.33 -28.98
C THR A 137 14.68 15.30 -30.36
N ILE A 138 13.56 14.57 -30.55
CA ILE A 138 12.84 14.49 -31.83
C ILE A 138 12.29 15.87 -32.26
N LYS A 139 11.71 16.65 -31.32
CA LYS A 139 11.22 18.00 -31.64
C LYS A 139 12.36 18.95 -32.05
N SER A 140 13.54 18.86 -31.42
CA SER A 140 14.69 19.68 -31.79
C SER A 140 15.27 19.34 -33.17
N THR A 141 15.19 18.09 -33.62
CA THR A 141 15.64 17.70 -34.97
C THR A 141 14.65 18.04 -36.08
N THR A 142 13.34 18.12 -35.79
CA THR A 142 12.34 18.50 -36.80
C THR A 142 12.34 20.00 -37.11
N THR A 143 12.63 20.87 -36.13
CA THR A 143 12.66 22.33 -36.35
C THR A 143 13.89 22.81 -37.12
N SER A 144 15.00 22.05 -37.16
CA SER A 144 16.23 22.46 -37.87
C SER A 144 16.25 22.10 -39.36
N ARG A 145 15.19 21.47 -39.91
CA ARG A 145 15.18 20.91 -41.27
C ARG A 145 14.19 21.58 -42.23
N GLY A 146 13.81 22.82 -41.95
CA GLY A 146 12.86 23.61 -42.74
C GLY A 146 13.38 25.00 -43.06
N HIS A 147 14.54 25.10 -43.71
CA HIS A 147 14.95 26.28 -44.48
C HIS A 147 15.93 25.84 -45.55
N PHE A 148 15.42 25.62 -46.76
CA PHE A 148 16.05 25.90 -48.06
C PHE A 148 14.93 25.98 -49.11
#